data_AF-A0A819KUP0-F1
#
_entry.id   AF-A0A819KUP0-F1
#
_cell.length_a   1.000
_cell.length_b   1.000
_cell.length_c   1.000
_cell.angle_alpha   90.00
_cell.angle_beta   90.00
_cell.angle_gamma   90.00
#
_symmetry.space_group_name_H-M   'P 1'
#
loop_
_entity.id
_entity.type
_entity.pdbx_description
1 polymer ?
#
loop_
_entity_poly.entity_id
_entity_poly.type
_entity_poly.pdbx_seq_one_letter_code
_entity_poly.pdbx_strand_id
1 'polypeptide(L)'
;MYTFLLKETLTDMKHDKRSIQEFVTYCRDWHGNEFPKQDIEQFQQEYHEHSPIWWYTAPHFLYSVLEYSLETLDFEAIIKLGFFILDLHEQLGKLHSERFKKVKGKLTVYRGQGLPKSDLQKLKSHVGGLLSFNHFLSTSPDRLISIADARQAAENQESVGVLFVITVDLSISSTPFANIRDLQYYSSHESILFSTHSVFRIERIQQIDKESRFWQVQLTMMEHNDGYWSSLTEFMRNEIQGPTEYHRLGNLLRKISGFEKAFHLCMMPLKQISDDLETWNFCYQLGMIKIELGDYTGAISYFQKSIEVYEKKSIMNDPHLAASYTNLGLVYANLGEYSKAISWYENGLAVRQKILPPNHADLADSYSKIGSVYCNLEEYEKALSFHDKACEIRLNILPRNHPDLAISFSDIGVVLNNVGKYSKALQFQEKSLEIRNIVLLPNHLDLADSYDNIALIYNNMGYYSKALSFLEKGLEIRQQIQLSNHPNLADSYNNLGALYILINKQM
;
A
#
# COMPACT_ATOMS: atom_id res chain seq x y z
N MET A 1 -8.82 0.75 -2.63
CA MET A 1 -8.28 1.72 -1.65
C MET A 1 -7.10 2.50 -2.19
N TYR A 2 -6.00 1.85 -2.59
CA TYR A 2 -4.85 2.58 -3.14
C TYR A 2 -5.22 3.49 -4.30
N THR A 3 -6.09 3.00 -5.17
CA THR A 3 -6.59 3.76 -6.31
C THR A 3 -7.49 4.93 -5.90
N PHE A 4 -8.27 4.80 -4.82
CA PHE A 4 -8.99 5.92 -4.21
C PHE A 4 -8.04 7.01 -3.70
N LEU A 5 -7.00 6.64 -2.93
CA LEU A 5 -5.99 7.58 -2.43
C LEU A 5 -5.18 8.22 -3.57
N LEU A 6 -4.93 7.46 -4.65
CA LEU A 6 -4.32 7.97 -5.87
C LEU A 6 -5.17 9.09 -6.46
N LYS A 7 -6.47 8.85 -6.69
CA LYS A 7 -7.39 9.89 -7.19
C LYS A 7 -7.44 11.09 -6.26
N GLU A 8 -7.65 10.87 -4.96
CA GLU A 8 -7.69 11.95 -3.97
C GLU A 8 -6.43 12.82 -4.06
N THR A 9 -5.26 12.19 -4.15
CA THR A 9 -4.00 12.91 -4.29
C THR A 9 -3.87 13.64 -5.63
N LEU A 10 -4.31 13.04 -6.74
CA LEU A 10 -4.29 13.66 -8.07
C LEU A 10 -5.24 14.85 -8.18
N THR A 11 -6.40 14.80 -7.51
CA THR A 11 -7.37 15.90 -7.49
C THR A 11 -6.89 17.09 -6.66
N ASP A 12 -6.00 16.85 -5.69
CA ASP A 12 -5.36 17.92 -4.91
C ASP A 12 -4.20 18.59 -5.66
N MET A 13 -3.67 17.95 -6.71
CA MET A 13 -2.59 18.53 -7.51
C MET A 13 -3.08 19.78 -8.25
N LYS A 14 -2.21 20.79 -8.32
CA LYS A 14 -2.49 21.98 -9.13
C LYS A 14 -2.33 21.65 -10.60
N HIS A 15 -3.43 21.80 -11.34
CA HIS A 15 -3.45 21.69 -12.80
C HIS A 15 -3.60 23.09 -13.40
N ASP A 16 -2.67 23.48 -14.26
CA ASP A 16 -2.71 24.76 -14.97
C ASP A 16 -2.59 24.55 -16.49
N LYS A 17 -2.55 25.64 -17.27
CA LYS A 17 -2.43 25.53 -18.74
C LYS A 17 -1.16 24.80 -19.18
N ARG A 18 -0.11 24.71 -18.35
CA ARG A 18 1.11 23.97 -18.64
C ARG A 18 0.87 22.47 -18.54
N SER A 19 -0.06 22.00 -17.72
CA SER A 19 -0.39 20.57 -17.59
C SER A 19 -0.80 19.95 -18.93
N ILE A 20 -1.65 20.64 -19.70
CA ILE A 20 -2.03 20.20 -21.06
C ILE A 20 -0.80 20.13 -21.97
N GLN A 21 0.07 21.16 -21.92
CA GLN A 21 1.27 21.21 -22.73
C GLN A 21 2.27 20.10 -22.38
N GLU A 22 2.45 19.81 -21.09
CA GLU A 22 3.31 18.74 -20.59
C GLU A 22 2.80 17.36 -20.99
N PHE A 23 1.47 17.16 -20.97
CA PHE A 23 0.84 15.93 -21.45
C PHE A 23 1.00 15.77 -22.96
N VAL A 24 0.78 16.83 -23.73
CA VAL A 24 0.98 16.83 -25.19
C VAL A 24 2.43 16.51 -25.55
N THR A 25 3.40 17.09 -24.85
CA THR A 25 4.83 16.77 -25.05
C THR A 25 5.11 15.31 -24.73
N TYR A 26 4.59 14.79 -23.61
CA TYR A 26 4.73 13.38 -23.26
C TYR A 26 4.14 12.45 -24.33
N CYS A 27 2.97 12.76 -24.88
CA CYS A 27 2.34 11.94 -25.92
C CYS A 27 3.14 11.91 -27.22
N ARG A 28 3.87 12.99 -27.55
CA ARG A 28 4.75 13.02 -28.74
C ARG A 28 5.95 12.08 -28.60
N ASP A 29 6.42 11.88 -27.38
CA ASP A 29 7.57 11.02 -27.05
C ASP A 29 7.13 9.60 -26.63
N TRP A 30 5.81 9.34 -26.58
CA TRP A 30 5.28 8.08 -26.07
C TRP A 30 5.47 6.95 -27.09
N HIS A 31 6.44 6.07 -26.82
CA HIS A 31 6.79 4.93 -27.68
C HIS A 31 5.80 3.76 -27.68
N GLY A 32 4.71 3.85 -26.90
CA GLY A 32 3.78 2.74 -26.67
C GLY A 32 2.70 2.54 -27.75
N ASN A 33 2.39 3.58 -28.52
CA ASN A 33 1.49 3.55 -29.67
C ASN A 33 1.72 4.84 -30.49
N GLU A 34 2.01 4.75 -31.79
CA GLU A 34 2.11 5.95 -32.64
C GLU A 34 0.71 6.56 -32.82
N PHE A 35 0.38 7.59 -32.06
CA PHE A 35 -0.79 8.41 -32.34
C PHE A 35 -0.49 9.37 -33.50
N PRO A 36 -1.45 9.58 -34.41
CA PRO A 36 -1.28 10.59 -35.45
C PRO A 36 -0.95 11.95 -34.82
N LYS A 37 0.12 12.61 -35.28
CA LYS A 37 0.50 13.95 -34.80
C LYS A 37 -0.66 14.96 -34.89
N GLN A 38 -1.50 14.81 -35.90
CA GLN A 38 -2.70 15.62 -36.12
C GLN A 38 -3.69 15.53 -34.95
N ASP A 39 -3.91 14.33 -34.40
CA ASP A 39 -4.83 14.13 -33.26
C ASP A 39 -4.29 14.82 -32.00
N ILE A 40 -2.98 14.76 -31.77
CA ILE A 40 -2.33 15.45 -30.64
C ILE A 40 -2.43 16.97 -30.79
N GLU A 41 -2.23 17.49 -32.00
CA GLU A 41 -2.35 18.92 -32.31
C GLU A 41 -3.81 19.41 -32.18
N GLN A 42 -4.76 18.62 -32.65
CA GLN A 42 -6.19 18.90 -32.51
C GLN A 42 -6.58 18.97 -31.03
N PHE A 43 -6.22 17.96 -30.24
CA PHE A 43 -6.45 17.97 -28.80
C PHE A 43 -5.86 19.21 -28.12
N GLN A 44 -4.62 19.58 -28.47
CA GLN A 44 -3.97 20.75 -27.89
C GLN A 44 -4.73 22.06 -28.16
N GLN A 45 -5.33 22.21 -29.34
CA GLN A 45 -6.03 23.43 -29.76
C GLN A 45 -7.47 23.46 -29.25
N GLU A 46 -8.17 22.33 -29.32
CA GLU A 46 -9.62 22.24 -29.16
C GLU A 46 -10.04 21.71 -27.78
N TYR A 47 -9.10 21.40 -26.87
CA TYR A 47 -9.43 20.78 -25.57
C TYR A 47 -10.57 21.48 -24.83
N HIS A 48 -10.52 22.81 -24.76
CA HIS A 48 -11.52 23.62 -24.06
C HIS A 48 -12.78 23.95 -24.89
N GLU A 49 -12.81 23.60 -26.17
CA GLU A 49 -13.99 23.79 -27.03
C GLU A 49 -15.04 22.69 -26.82
N HIS A 50 -14.60 21.54 -26.29
CA HIS A 50 -15.44 20.41 -25.96
C HIS A 50 -15.41 20.09 -24.46
N SER A 51 -16.44 19.37 -24.00
CA SER A 51 -16.50 18.97 -22.60
C SER A 51 -15.61 17.75 -22.31
N PRO A 52 -15.11 17.56 -21.07
CA PRO A 52 -14.31 16.38 -20.72
C PRO A 52 -14.98 15.04 -21.04
N ILE A 53 -16.29 14.92 -20.79
CA ILE A 53 -17.08 13.72 -21.16
C ILE A 53 -17.09 13.48 -22.68
N TRP A 54 -17.13 14.54 -23.47
CA TRP A 54 -17.05 14.43 -24.93
C TRP A 54 -15.70 13.85 -25.34
N TRP A 55 -14.60 14.39 -24.80
CA TRP A 55 -13.24 13.87 -25.05
C TRP A 55 -13.06 12.43 -24.59
N TYR A 56 -13.64 12.06 -23.45
CA TYR A 56 -13.57 10.69 -22.92
C TYR A 56 -14.29 9.67 -23.82
N THR A 57 -15.35 10.10 -24.52
CA THR A 57 -16.18 9.21 -25.35
C THR A 57 -15.90 9.31 -26.85
N ALA A 58 -15.08 10.28 -27.27
CA ALA A 58 -14.65 10.44 -28.64
C ALA A 58 -13.69 9.30 -29.05
N PRO A 59 -13.71 8.86 -30.33
CA PRO A 59 -12.75 7.89 -30.87
C PRO A 59 -11.37 8.56 -31.04
N HIS A 60 -10.74 8.94 -29.93
CA HIS A 60 -9.50 9.70 -29.86
C HIS A 60 -8.45 8.99 -29.02
N PHE A 61 -7.19 9.41 -29.14
CA PHE A 61 -6.09 8.80 -28.37
C PHE A 61 -6.27 8.89 -26.84
N LEU A 62 -6.96 9.93 -26.35
CA LEU A 62 -7.02 10.28 -24.94
C LEU A 62 -7.63 9.18 -24.07
N TYR A 63 -8.74 8.57 -24.51
CA TYR A 63 -9.35 7.43 -23.83
C TYR A 63 -8.37 6.27 -23.70
N SER A 64 -7.72 5.90 -24.81
CA SER A 64 -6.77 4.79 -24.85
C SER A 64 -5.56 5.03 -23.94
N VAL A 65 -5.02 6.26 -23.89
CA VAL A 65 -3.92 6.61 -22.98
C VAL A 65 -4.38 6.47 -21.54
N LEU A 66 -5.55 7.03 -21.20
CA LEU A 66 -6.07 7.02 -19.85
C LEU A 66 -6.34 5.59 -19.36
N GLU A 67 -7.01 4.77 -20.17
CA GLU A 67 -7.27 3.37 -19.85
C GLU A 67 -5.97 2.60 -19.69
N TYR A 68 -5.06 2.65 -20.67
CA TYR A 68 -3.78 1.96 -20.60
C TYR A 68 -2.96 2.38 -19.36
N SER A 69 -2.92 3.68 -19.06
CA SER A 69 -2.13 4.21 -17.94
C SER A 69 -2.68 3.76 -16.59
N LEU A 70 -4.01 3.77 -16.43
CA LEU A 70 -4.66 3.29 -15.20
C LEU A 70 -4.58 1.76 -15.06
N GLU A 71 -4.59 1.00 -16.16
CA GLU A 71 -4.46 -0.47 -16.15
C GLU A 71 -3.04 -0.89 -15.77
N THR A 72 -2.04 -0.25 -16.38
CA THR A 72 -0.61 -0.56 -16.17
C THR A 72 0.00 0.17 -14.98
N LEU A 73 -0.77 1.05 -14.34
CA LEU A 73 -0.32 1.98 -13.30
C LEU A 73 0.89 2.78 -13.77
N ASP A 74 0.84 3.33 -14.98
CA ASP A 74 1.84 4.27 -15.48
C ASP A 74 1.65 5.63 -14.79
N PHE A 75 2.31 5.83 -13.66
CA PHE A 75 2.13 7.02 -12.83
C PHE A 75 2.61 8.30 -13.52
N GLU A 76 3.59 8.23 -14.43
CA GLU A 76 4.02 9.42 -15.17
C GLU A 76 2.88 9.88 -16.09
N ALA A 77 2.30 8.96 -16.86
CA ALA A 77 1.14 9.25 -17.69
C ALA A 77 -0.07 9.70 -16.86
N ILE A 78 -0.38 9.00 -15.77
CA ILE A 78 -1.52 9.32 -14.87
C ILE A 78 -1.38 10.74 -14.30
N ILE A 79 -0.19 11.15 -13.85
CA ILE A 79 0.03 12.49 -13.29
C ILE A 79 -0.13 13.55 -14.38
N LYS A 80 0.42 13.31 -15.57
CA LYS A 80 0.27 14.22 -16.71
C LYS A 80 -1.17 14.30 -17.20
N LEU A 81 -1.94 13.22 -17.08
CA LEU A 81 -3.38 13.16 -17.32
C LEU A 81 -4.22 13.68 -16.14
N GLY A 82 -3.61 14.07 -15.03
CA GLY A 82 -4.30 14.45 -13.81
C GLY A 82 -5.32 15.58 -14.03
N PHE A 83 -5.01 16.55 -14.90
CA PHE A 83 -5.93 17.64 -15.25
C PHE A 83 -7.22 17.10 -15.89
N PHE A 84 -7.09 16.13 -16.80
CA PHE A 84 -8.24 15.54 -17.50
C PHE A 84 -9.07 14.66 -16.56
N ILE A 85 -8.41 13.90 -15.68
CA ILE A 85 -9.08 13.10 -14.64
C ILE A 85 -9.87 14.02 -13.70
N LEU A 86 -9.29 15.16 -13.29
CA LEU A 86 -9.95 16.16 -12.47
C LEU A 86 -11.15 16.78 -13.19
N ASP A 87 -10.95 17.29 -14.41
CA ASP A 87 -12.02 17.92 -15.20
C ASP A 87 -13.21 16.97 -15.41
N LEU A 88 -12.92 15.70 -15.74
CA LEU A 88 -13.94 14.67 -15.90
C LEU A 88 -14.66 14.34 -14.58
N HIS A 89 -13.91 14.24 -13.47
CA HIS A 89 -14.48 14.02 -12.14
C HIS A 89 -15.38 15.18 -11.69
N GLU A 90 -14.94 16.43 -11.88
CA GLU A 90 -15.71 17.62 -11.55
C GLU A 90 -16.99 17.73 -12.38
N GLN A 91 -16.90 17.48 -13.69
CA GLN A 91 -18.06 17.51 -14.57
C GLN A 91 -19.10 16.48 -14.12
N LEU A 92 -18.67 15.25 -13.82
CA LEU A 92 -19.55 14.21 -13.26
C LEU A 92 -20.12 14.64 -11.90
N GLY A 93 -19.32 15.24 -11.02
CA GLY A 93 -19.75 15.75 -9.71
C GLY A 93 -20.84 16.82 -9.79
N LYS A 94 -20.71 17.76 -10.75
CA LYS A 94 -21.71 18.80 -11.04
C LYS A 94 -23.02 18.17 -11.51
N LEU A 95 -22.96 17.31 -12.53
CA LEU A 95 -24.14 16.61 -13.07
C LEU A 95 -24.83 15.73 -12.03
N HIS A 96 -24.04 15.03 -11.22
CA HIS A 96 -24.53 14.19 -10.12
C HIS A 96 -25.29 15.02 -9.09
N SER A 97 -24.71 16.16 -8.66
CA SER A 97 -25.31 17.04 -7.66
C SER A 97 -26.60 17.71 -8.14
N GLU A 98 -26.69 18.06 -9.42
CA GLU A 98 -27.86 18.72 -10.00
C GLU A 98 -29.06 17.78 -10.17
N ARG A 99 -28.83 16.54 -10.64
CA ARG A 99 -29.89 15.60 -10.99
C ARG A 99 -30.20 14.57 -9.91
N PHE A 100 -29.21 14.07 -9.15
CA PHE A 100 -29.39 12.87 -8.33
C PHE A 100 -29.64 13.15 -6.84
N LYS A 101 -29.13 14.26 -6.26
CA LYS A 101 -29.43 14.62 -4.86
C LYS A 101 -30.92 14.82 -4.55
N LYS A 102 -31.74 15.10 -5.57
CA LYS A 102 -33.19 15.35 -5.43
C LYS A 102 -34.03 14.08 -5.60
N VAL A 103 -33.44 12.97 -6.06
CA VAL A 103 -34.16 11.75 -6.43
C VAL A 103 -33.83 10.65 -5.41
N LYS A 104 -34.87 10.10 -4.76
CA LYS A 104 -34.73 8.92 -3.90
C LYS A 104 -35.15 7.68 -4.68
N GLY A 105 -34.37 6.61 -4.61
CA GLY A 105 -34.68 5.35 -5.27
C GLY A 105 -33.44 4.54 -5.62
N LYS A 106 -33.66 3.40 -6.28
CA LYS A 106 -32.60 2.55 -6.80
C LYS A 106 -32.60 2.60 -8.32
N LEU A 107 -31.42 2.68 -8.90
CA LEU A 107 -31.18 2.55 -10.34
C LEU A 107 -30.42 1.25 -10.58
N THR A 108 -30.83 0.49 -11.58
CA THR A 108 -30.08 -0.68 -12.05
C THR A 108 -29.46 -0.35 -13.39
N VAL A 109 -28.15 -0.53 -13.49
CA VAL A 109 -27.39 -0.39 -14.74
C VAL A 109 -26.62 -1.67 -15.04
N TYR A 110 -26.20 -1.80 -16.29
CA TYR A 110 -25.60 -3.00 -16.84
C TYR A 110 -24.27 -2.67 -17.52
N ARG A 111 -23.33 -3.61 -17.44
CA ARG A 111 -22.10 -3.57 -18.23
C ARG A 111 -21.75 -4.97 -18.69
N GLY A 112 -21.59 -5.13 -20.01
CA GLY A 112 -21.08 -6.35 -20.60
C GLY A 112 -19.60 -6.24 -20.93
N GLN A 113 -18.81 -7.24 -20.59
CA GLN A 113 -17.40 -7.30 -20.99
C GLN A 113 -16.83 -8.71 -20.94
N GLY A 114 -15.64 -8.85 -21.51
CA GLY A 114 -14.80 -10.03 -21.32
C GLY A 114 -14.10 -9.98 -19.97
N LEU A 115 -13.88 -11.15 -19.37
CA LEU A 115 -13.05 -11.30 -18.17
C LEU A 115 -12.18 -12.56 -18.30
N PRO A 116 -10.89 -12.52 -17.95
CA PRO A 116 -10.07 -13.73 -17.88
C PRO A 116 -10.67 -14.78 -16.94
N LYS A 117 -10.54 -16.07 -17.28
CA LYS A 117 -11.07 -17.17 -16.45
C LYS A 117 -10.50 -17.15 -15.02
N SER A 118 -9.23 -16.79 -14.86
CA SER A 118 -8.55 -16.65 -13.58
C SER A 118 -9.19 -15.56 -12.71
N ASP A 119 -9.54 -14.42 -13.29
CA ASP A 119 -10.16 -13.31 -12.55
C ASP A 119 -11.61 -13.62 -12.16
N LEU A 120 -12.36 -14.38 -12.99
CA LEU A 120 -13.66 -14.91 -12.57
C LEU A 120 -13.52 -15.83 -11.35
N GLN A 121 -12.49 -16.68 -11.29
CA GLN A 121 -12.26 -17.55 -10.12
C GLN A 121 -11.96 -16.73 -8.87
N LYS A 122 -11.16 -15.67 -8.99
CA LYS A 122 -10.92 -14.72 -7.88
C LYS A 122 -12.23 -14.06 -7.43
N LEU A 123 -13.06 -13.58 -8.36
CA LEU A 123 -14.36 -13.00 -7.99
C LEU A 123 -15.24 -14.00 -7.24
N LYS A 124 -15.26 -15.27 -7.65
CA LYS A 124 -16.04 -16.34 -6.99
C LYS A 124 -15.57 -16.63 -5.56
N SER A 125 -14.27 -16.58 -5.30
CA SER A 125 -13.76 -16.77 -3.93
C SER A 125 -13.99 -15.57 -3.02
N HIS A 126 -14.44 -14.42 -3.56
CA HIS A 126 -14.65 -13.17 -2.83
C HIS A 126 -16.11 -12.70 -2.87
N VAL A 127 -17.09 -13.60 -3.03
CA VAL A 127 -18.52 -13.24 -2.87
C VAL A 127 -18.75 -12.72 -1.44
N GLY A 128 -19.48 -11.61 -1.32
CA GLY A 128 -19.61 -10.82 -0.10
C GLY A 128 -18.50 -9.77 0.10
N GLY A 129 -17.41 -9.86 -0.66
CA GLY A 129 -16.31 -8.90 -0.67
C GLY A 129 -16.56 -7.68 -1.58
N LEU A 130 -15.51 -6.89 -1.80
CA LEU A 130 -15.55 -5.65 -2.56
C LEU A 130 -14.82 -5.78 -3.90
N LEU A 131 -15.40 -5.17 -4.94
CA LEU A 131 -14.84 -4.98 -6.27
C LEU A 131 -14.72 -3.47 -6.53
N SER A 132 -13.56 -3.03 -7.00
CA SER A 132 -13.34 -1.65 -7.44
C SER A 132 -13.02 -1.65 -8.91
N PHE A 133 -13.62 -0.75 -9.67
CA PHE A 133 -13.15 -0.42 -11.02
C PHE A 133 -12.16 0.73 -10.93
N ASN A 134 -10.96 0.56 -11.49
CA ASN A 134 -9.91 1.58 -11.46
C ASN A 134 -10.13 2.69 -12.49
N HIS A 135 -11.01 2.44 -13.46
CA HIS A 135 -11.34 3.32 -14.58
C HIS A 135 -12.68 4.01 -14.36
N PHE A 136 -13.00 4.97 -15.24
CA PHE A 136 -14.36 5.49 -15.33
C PHE A 136 -15.27 4.38 -15.86
N LEU A 137 -16.28 4.01 -15.07
CA LEU A 137 -17.12 2.87 -15.41
C LEU A 137 -18.27 3.34 -16.30
N SER A 138 -18.19 3.08 -17.60
CA SER A 138 -19.32 3.25 -18.51
C SER A 138 -20.29 2.07 -18.39
N THR A 139 -21.58 2.38 -18.29
CA THR A 139 -22.68 1.40 -18.15
C THR A 139 -23.90 1.86 -18.93
N SER A 140 -24.82 0.93 -19.20
CA SER A 140 -26.11 1.22 -19.86
C SER A 140 -27.29 0.88 -18.95
N PRO A 141 -28.38 1.67 -18.96
CA PRO A 141 -29.65 1.25 -18.36
C PRO A 141 -30.33 0.14 -19.19
N ASP A 142 -29.94 -0.06 -20.45
CA ASP A 142 -30.47 -1.12 -21.30
C ASP A 142 -29.66 -2.42 -21.12
N ARG A 143 -30.34 -3.42 -20.55
CA ARG A 143 -29.78 -4.75 -20.32
C ARG A 143 -29.38 -5.47 -21.60
N LEU A 144 -30.10 -5.29 -22.70
CA LEU A 144 -29.89 -6.05 -23.93
C LEU A 144 -28.58 -5.66 -24.62
N ILE A 145 -28.24 -4.37 -24.61
CA ILE A 145 -26.98 -3.84 -25.15
C ILE A 145 -25.80 -4.50 -24.42
N SER A 146 -25.80 -4.46 -23.09
CA SER A 146 -24.74 -5.08 -22.29
C SER A 146 -24.69 -6.61 -22.40
N ILE A 147 -25.79 -7.29 -22.70
CA ILE A 147 -25.75 -8.72 -23.01
C ILE A 147 -25.03 -8.98 -24.34
N ALA A 148 -25.27 -8.14 -25.35
CA ALA A 148 -24.58 -8.26 -26.64
C ALA A 148 -23.06 -8.08 -26.47
N ASP A 149 -22.64 -7.03 -25.74
CA ASP A 149 -21.22 -6.76 -25.46
C ASP A 149 -20.53 -7.93 -24.75
N ALA A 150 -21.18 -8.50 -23.72
CA ALA A 150 -20.63 -9.63 -22.98
C ALA A 150 -20.54 -10.90 -23.83
N ARG A 151 -21.51 -11.14 -24.72
CA ARG A 151 -21.50 -12.28 -25.64
C ARG A 151 -20.41 -12.16 -26.69
N GLN A 152 -20.25 -10.97 -27.28
CA GLN A 152 -19.19 -10.69 -28.23
C GLN A 152 -17.82 -10.89 -27.58
N ALA A 153 -17.62 -10.39 -26.35
CA ALA A 153 -16.37 -10.57 -25.64
C ALA A 153 -16.09 -12.03 -25.22
N ALA A 154 -17.13 -12.88 -25.16
CA ALA A 154 -17.01 -14.30 -24.91
C ALA A 154 -16.56 -15.11 -26.14
N GLU A 155 -16.43 -14.49 -27.33
CA GLU A 155 -15.90 -15.17 -28.52
C GLU A 155 -14.40 -15.49 -28.36
N ASN A 156 -13.64 -14.60 -27.70
CA ASN A 156 -12.24 -14.85 -27.34
C ASN A 156 -12.14 -16.09 -26.42
N GLN A 157 -11.33 -17.08 -26.77
CA GLN A 157 -11.21 -18.36 -26.04
C GLN A 157 -10.58 -18.24 -24.64
N GLU A 158 -9.83 -17.18 -24.40
CA GLU A 158 -9.11 -16.94 -23.14
C GLU A 158 -10.00 -16.25 -22.07
N SER A 159 -11.08 -15.60 -22.50
CA SER A 159 -12.03 -14.89 -21.64
C SER A 159 -13.36 -15.65 -21.46
N VAL A 160 -14.15 -15.18 -20.51
CA VAL A 160 -15.57 -15.45 -20.38
C VAL A 160 -16.33 -14.14 -20.59
N GLY A 161 -17.57 -14.23 -21.06
CA GLY A 161 -18.49 -13.09 -21.07
C GLY A 161 -19.06 -12.88 -19.68
N VAL A 162 -19.03 -11.65 -19.19
CA VAL A 162 -19.61 -11.28 -17.90
C VAL A 162 -20.58 -10.12 -18.10
N LEU A 163 -21.80 -10.31 -17.61
CA LEU A 163 -22.78 -9.25 -17.41
C LEU A 163 -22.74 -8.80 -15.94
N PHE A 164 -22.21 -7.62 -15.70
CA PHE A 164 -22.36 -6.94 -14.42
C PHE A 164 -23.74 -6.31 -14.34
N VAL A 165 -24.49 -6.66 -13.30
CA VAL A 165 -25.79 -6.08 -12.94
C VAL A 165 -25.58 -5.25 -11.69
N ILE A 166 -25.60 -3.93 -11.84
CA ILE A 166 -25.16 -3.00 -10.82
C ILE A 166 -26.37 -2.26 -10.26
N THR A 167 -26.62 -2.40 -8.96
CA THR A 167 -27.65 -1.66 -8.24
C THR A 167 -27.03 -0.46 -7.54
N VAL A 168 -27.57 0.71 -7.79
CA VAL A 168 -27.10 1.99 -7.25
C VAL A 168 -28.22 2.63 -6.45
N ASP A 169 -27.93 3.00 -5.20
CA ASP A 169 -28.81 3.89 -4.44
C ASP A 169 -28.54 5.33 -4.87
N LEU A 170 -29.58 6.03 -5.32
CA LEU A 170 -29.48 7.39 -5.83
C LEU A 170 -29.18 8.41 -4.71
N SER A 171 -29.30 8.03 -3.43
CA SER A 171 -28.87 8.88 -2.32
C SER A 171 -27.37 8.89 -2.08
N ILE A 172 -26.59 7.98 -2.69
CA ILE A 172 -25.14 7.92 -2.53
C ILE A 172 -24.53 9.21 -3.08
N SER A 173 -23.83 9.93 -2.21
CA SER A 173 -23.19 11.21 -2.55
C SER A 173 -21.68 11.10 -2.73
N SER A 174 -21.08 10.01 -2.21
CA SER A 174 -19.64 9.88 -2.05
C SER A 174 -18.89 9.59 -3.35
N THR A 175 -19.57 9.05 -4.37
CA THR A 175 -18.96 8.68 -5.64
C THR A 175 -19.83 9.18 -6.78
N PRO A 176 -19.41 10.23 -7.50
CA PRO A 176 -20.21 10.81 -8.57
C PRO A 176 -20.47 9.84 -9.72
N PHE A 177 -21.71 9.84 -10.19
CA PHE A 177 -22.12 9.22 -11.44
C PHE A 177 -23.21 10.07 -12.10
N ALA A 178 -23.26 10.04 -13.42
CA ALA A 178 -24.24 10.83 -14.17
C ALA A 178 -24.65 10.14 -15.48
N ASN A 179 -25.85 10.50 -15.93
CA ASN A 179 -26.28 10.21 -17.29
C ASN A 179 -25.59 11.18 -18.26
N ILE A 180 -24.88 10.62 -19.24
CA ILE A 180 -24.02 11.37 -20.16
C ILE A 180 -24.55 11.42 -21.60
N ARG A 181 -25.80 11.01 -21.83
CA ARG A 181 -26.40 10.92 -23.17
C ARG A 181 -26.23 12.19 -24.01
N ASP A 182 -26.40 13.35 -23.40
CA ASP A 182 -26.40 14.65 -24.08
C ASP A 182 -24.98 15.25 -24.23
N LEU A 183 -23.96 14.59 -23.67
CA LEU A 183 -22.59 15.10 -23.58
C LEU A 183 -21.56 14.19 -24.27
N GLN A 184 -21.93 12.94 -24.53
CA GLN A 184 -21.06 11.97 -25.21
C GLN A 184 -20.91 12.28 -26.70
N TYR A 185 -19.79 11.84 -27.29
CA TYR A 185 -19.51 11.99 -28.72
C TYR A 185 -20.57 11.28 -29.59
N TYR A 186 -20.90 10.03 -29.26
CA TYR A 186 -21.92 9.25 -29.96
C TYR A 186 -23.28 9.39 -29.28
N SER A 187 -24.19 10.18 -29.85
CA SER A 187 -25.52 10.45 -29.26
C SER A 187 -26.53 9.29 -29.30
N SER A 188 -26.10 8.08 -29.64
CA SER A 188 -26.99 6.98 -30.04
C SER A 188 -27.67 6.24 -28.88
N HIS A 189 -27.06 6.16 -27.69
CA HIS A 189 -27.59 5.37 -26.58
C HIS A 189 -27.46 6.06 -25.23
N GLU A 190 -28.38 5.76 -24.31
CA GLU A 190 -28.28 6.27 -22.93
C GLU A 190 -27.15 5.55 -22.18
N SER A 191 -26.27 6.33 -21.55
CA SER A 191 -25.10 5.82 -20.84
C SER A 191 -25.00 6.48 -19.48
N ILE A 192 -24.75 5.68 -18.43
CA ILE A 192 -24.43 6.16 -17.09
C ILE A 192 -22.93 5.97 -16.89
N LEU A 193 -22.22 7.07 -16.68
CA LEU A 193 -20.78 7.08 -16.41
C LEU A 193 -20.55 7.29 -14.93
N PHE A 194 -19.80 6.39 -14.31
CA PHE A 194 -19.34 6.54 -12.94
C PHE A 194 -17.92 7.07 -12.92
N SER A 195 -17.63 7.89 -11.92
CA SER A 195 -16.27 8.34 -11.66
C SER A 195 -15.35 7.17 -11.27
N THR A 196 -14.05 7.35 -11.46
CA THR A 196 -13.01 6.41 -11.02
C THR A 196 -13.16 6.03 -9.55
N HIS A 197 -12.82 4.78 -9.26
CA HIS A 197 -12.84 4.16 -7.92
C HIS A 197 -14.24 4.02 -7.33
N SER A 198 -15.20 3.73 -8.21
CA SER A 198 -16.48 3.20 -7.80
C SER A 198 -16.30 1.80 -7.22
N VAL A 199 -16.75 1.64 -5.97
CA VAL A 199 -16.62 0.40 -5.20
C VAL A 199 -17.98 -0.26 -5.08
N PHE A 200 -17.99 -1.57 -5.31
CA PHE A 200 -19.19 -2.38 -5.34
C PHE A 200 -19.01 -3.62 -4.47
N ARG A 201 -20.05 -4.01 -3.75
CA ARG A 201 -20.11 -5.30 -3.07
C ARG A 201 -20.51 -6.38 -4.07
N ILE A 202 -19.81 -7.50 -4.04
CA ILE A 202 -20.12 -8.68 -4.85
C ILE A 202 -21.22 -9.46 -4.15
N GLU A 203 -22.47 -9.32 -4.59
CA GLU A 203 -23.61 -9.97 -3.94
C GLU A 203 -23.70 -11.44 -4.33
N ARG A 204 -23.64 -11.70 -5.64
CA ARG A 204 -23.85 -13.03 -6.19
C ARG A 204 -23.21 -13.17 -7.55
N ILE A 205 -22.69 -14.35 -7.83
CA ILE A 205 -22.20 -14.74 -9.15
C ILE A 205 -22.94 -15.99 -9.60
N GLN A 206 -23.50 -15.98 -10.80
CA GLN A 206 -24.22 -17.11 -11.36
C GLN A 206 -23.92 -17.29 -12.85
N GLN A 207 -23.85 -18.54 -13.30
CA GLN A 207 -23.79 -18.83 -14.72
C GLN A 207 -25.19 -18.68 -15.31
N ILE A 208 -25.32 -18.01 -16.45
CA ILE A 208 -26.64 -17.79 -17.07
C ILE A 208 -27.09 -19.05 -17.82
N ASP A 209 -26.15 -19.76 -18.46
CA ASP A 209 -26.42 -21.03 -19.14
C ASP A 209 -25.22 -21.98 -19.01
N LYS A 210 -25.48 -23.26 -18.72
CA LYS A 210 -24.47 -24.29 -18.41
C LYS A 210 -23.52 -24.57 -19.58
N GLU A 211 -24.01 -24.42 -20.82
CA GLU A 211 -23.21 -24.61 -22.03
C GLU A 211 -22.49 -23.32 -22.47
N SER A 212 -22.84 -22.18 -21.87
CA SER A 212 -22.31 -20.87 -22.25
C SER A 212 -21.13 -20.46 -21.37
N ARG A 213 -20.13 -19.81 -21.98
CA ARG A 213 -19.07 -19.07 -21.27
C ARG A 213 -19.57 -17.72 -20.75
N PHE A 214 -20.82 -17.65 -20.27
CA PHE A 214 -21.53 -16.42 -19.93
C PHE A 214 -22.01 -16.40 -18.48
N TRP A 215 -21.60 -15.37 -17.75
CA TRP A 215 -21.80 -15.23 -16.32
C TRP A 215 -22.51 -13.92 -15.99
N GLN A 216 -23.30 -13.93 -14.92
CA GLN A 216 -23.87 -12.74 -14.30
C GLN A 216 -23.21 -12.49 -12.96
N VAL A 217 -22.80 -11.24 -12.72
CA VAL A 217 -22.27 -10.78 -11.43
C VAL A 217 -23.18 -9.67 -10.93
N GLN A 218 -23.84 -9.90 -9.79
CA GLN A 218 -24.66 -8.89 -9.13
C GLN A 218 -23.80 -8.06 -8.20
N LEU A 219 -23.87 -6.74 -8.38
CA LEU A 219 -23.10 -5.74 -7.67
C LEU A 219 -24.04 -4.73 -7.01
N THR A 220 -23.71 -4.33 -5.79
CA THR A 220 -24.35 -3.18 -5.11
C THR A 220 -23.32 -2.10 -4.89
N MET A 221 -23.60 -0.87 -5.29
CA MET A 221 -22.71 0.26 -5.06
C MET A 221 -22.61 0.55 -3.55
N MET A 222 -21.38 0.72 -3.07
CA MET A 222 -21.09 1.00 -1.66
C MET A 222 -20.88 2.49 -1.46
N GLU A 223 -21.37 3.02 -0.33
CA GLU A 223 -21.03 4.36 0.13
C GLU A 223 -19.71 4.32 0.92
N HIS A 224 -18.87 5.35 0.76
CA HIS A 224 -17.58 5.45 1.45
C HIS A 224 -17.69 5.45 2.99
N ASN A 225 -18.89 5.68 3.55
CA ASN A 225 -19.16 5.73 4.99
C ASN A 225 -19.44 4.36 5.64
N ASP A 226 -19.27 3.24 4.94
CA ASP A 226 -19.24 1.93 5.60
C ASP A 226 -18.10 1.92 6.64
N GLY A 227 -18.41 1.75 7.93
CA GLY A 227 -17.54 2.13 9.04
C GLY A 227 -16.16 1.47 9.02
N TYR A 228 -16.07 0.23 8.53
CA TYR A 228 -14.79 -0.46 8.33
C TYR A 228 -13.96 0.16 7.20
N TRP A 229 -14.61 0.49 6.09
CA TRP A 229 -13.96 1.06 4.90
C TRP A 229 -13.44 2.47 5.18
N SER A 230 -14.22 3.27 5.90
CA SER A 230 -13.82 4.62 6.33
C SER A 230 -12.60 4.57 7.26
N SER A 231 -12.62 3.71 8.29
CA SER A 231 -11.51 3.57 9.23
C SER A 231 -10.21 3.13 8.54
N LEU A 232 -10.30 2.16 7.64
CA LEU A 232 -9.15 1.65 6.91
C LEU A 232 -8.62 2.66 5.88
N THR A 233 -9.50 3.42 5.24
CA THR A 233 -9.11 4.51 4.33
C THR A 233 -8.39 5.62 5.08
N GLU A 234 -8.89 6.01 6.26
CA GLU A 234 -8.25 7.03 7.10
C GLU A 234 -6.88 6.57 7.60
N PHE A 235 -6.77 5.30 8.03
CA PHE A 235 -5.49 4.71 8.40
C PHE A 235 -4.48 4.80 7.25
N MET A 236 -4.87 4.38 6.04
CA MET A 236 -3.98 4.44 4.89
C MET A 236 -3.66 5.88 4.45
N ARG A 237 -4.61 6.82 4.58
CA ARG A 237 -4.39 8.24 4.34
C ARG A 237 -3.30 8.78 5.27
N ASN A 238 -3.36 8.41 6.55
CA ASN A 238 -2.34 8.78 7.55
C ASN A 238 -0.97 8.18 7.22
N GLU A 239 -0.94 6.92 6.76
CA GLU A 239 0.29 6.22 6.38
C GLU A 239 1.01 6.81 5.16
N ILE A 240 0.30 7.54 4.28
CA ILE A 240 0.88 8.15 3.08
C ILE A 240 1.14 9.66 3.21
N GLN A 241 0.88 10.27 4.36
CA GLN A 241 1.00 11.73 4.52
C GLN A 241 2.37 12.27 4.09
N GLY A 242 2.36 13.51 3.59
CA GLY A 242 3.54 14.23 3.16
C GLY A 242 3.20 15.69 2.82
N PRO A 243 4.20 16.57 2.76
CA PRO A 243 3.98 18.01 2.59
C PRO A 243 3.49 18.40 1.20
N THR A 244 3.68 17.53 0.20
CA THR A 244 3.19 17.76 -1.17
C THR A 244 2.51 16.51 -1.71
N GLU A 245 1.75 16.66 -2.80
CA GLU A 245 1.06 15.58 -3.50
C GLU A 245 2.05 14.53 -4.00
N TYR A 246 3.22 14.94 -4.50
CA TYR A 246 4.28 14.03 -4.92
C TYR A 246 4.81 13.16 -3.78
N HIS A 247 4.90 13.70 -2.55
CA HIS A 247 5.27 12.91 -1.38
C HIS A 247 4.21 11.86 -1.05
N ARG A 248 2.93 12.25 -1.12
CA ARG A 248 1.80 11.35 -0.90
C ARG A 248 1.77 10.22 -1.92
N LEU A 249 1.96 10.54 -3.20
CA LEU A 249 2.05 9.54 -4.27
C LEU A 249 3.28 8.63 -4.13
N GLY A 250 4.44 9.17 -3.77
CA GLY A 250 5.66 8.38 -3.53
C GLY A 250 5.49 7.39 -2.39
N ASN A 251 4.91 7.84 -1.27
CA ASN A 251 4.58 6.96 -0.14
C ASN A 251 3.54 5.90 -0.51
N LEU A 252 2.50 6.28 -1.25
CA LEU A 252 1.48 5.36 -1.74
C LEU A 252 2.09 4.26 -2.61
N LEU A 253 2.97 4.63 -3.53
CA LEU A 253 3.71 3.72 -4.41
C LEU A 253 4.61 2.77 -3.62
N ARG A 254 5.32 3.27 -2.61
CA ARG A 254 6.13 2.44 -1.72
C ARG A 254 5.27 1.39 -1.00
N LYS A 255 4.07 1.76 -0.53
CA LYS A 255 3.15 0.85 0.17
C LYS A 255 2.60 -0.27 -0.73
N ILE A 256 2.48 -0.04 -2.04
CA ILE A 256 2.08 -1.08 -3.00
C ILE A 256 3.28 -1.78 -3.67
N SER A 257 4.47 -1.65 -3.11
CA SER A 257 5.72 -2.23 -3.63
C SER A 257 6.11 -1.76 -5.05
N GLY A 258 5.61 -0.61 -5.48
CA GLY A 258 5.98 0.04 -6.74
C GLY A 258 7.26 0.87 -6.62
N PHE A 259 8.34 0.30 -6.05
CA PHE A 259 9.51 1.06 -5.59
C PHE A 259 10.25 1.81 -6.71
N GLU A 260 10.44 1.21 -7.88
CA GLU A 260 11.08 1.88 -9.02
C GLU A 260 10.26 3.09 -9.48
N LYS A 261 8.93 2.91 -9.61
CA LYS A 261 8.00 3.99 -9.97
C LYS A 261 8.01 5.09 -8.89
N ALA A 262 8.04 4.72 -7.61
CA ALA A 262 8.16 5.66 -6.49
C ALA A 262 9.44 6.50 -6.62
N PHE A 263 10.57 5.84 -6.94
CA PHE A 263 11.86 6.50 -7.10
C PHE A 263 11.82 7.53 -8.24
N HIS A 264 11.36 7.12 -9.43
CA HIS A 264 11.22 8.02 -10.58
C HIS A 264 10.32 9.22 -10.24
N LEU A 265 9.20 8.97 -9.59
CA LEU A 265 8.25 10.00 -9.21
C LEU A 265 8.85 11.03 -8.24
N CYS A 266 9.53 10.59 -7.18
CA CYS A 266 10.16 11.47 -6.21
C CYS A 266 11.35 12.26 -6.81
N MET A 267 12.00 11.72 -7.85
CA MET A 267 13.11 12.39 -8.56
C MET A 267 12.68 13.55 -9.46
N MET A 268 11.46 13.53 -10.00
CA MET A 268 10.94 14.59 -10.88
C MET A 268 10.94 15.99 -10.22
N PRO A 269 10.28 16.19 -9.07
CA PRO A 269 10.23 17.50 -8.42
C PRO A 269 11.59 17.89 -7.81
N LEU A 270 12.38 16.94 -7.31
CA LEU A 270 13.69 17.21 -6.70
C LEU A 270 14.64 18.01 -7.62
N LYS A 271 14.55 17.86 -8.94
CA LYS A 271 15.38 18.60 -9.90
C LYS A 271 15.03 20.10 -10.00
N GLN A 272 13.84 20.49 -9.53
CA GLN A 272 13.28 21.83 -9.74
C GLN A 272 13.10 22.61 -8.42
N ILE A 273 13.37 21.97 -7.28
CA ILE A 273 13.17 22.55 -5.97
C ILE A 273 14.34 23.44 -5.59
N SER A 274 14.00 24.62 -5.05
CA SER A 274 14.94 25.53 -4.38
C SER A 274 14.70 25.62 -2.87
N ASP A 275 13.61 25.02 -2.38
CA ASP A 275 13.31 24.95 -0.95
C ASP A 275 14.05 23.79 -0.28
N ASP A 276 14.75 24.12 0.80
CA ASP A 276 15.57 23.17 1.54
C ASP A 276 14.73 22.11 2.28
N LEU A 277 13.58 22.48 2.86
CA LEU A 277 12.75 21.53 3.61
C LEU A 277 12.08 20.52 2.66
N GLU A 278 11.61 20.98 1.50
CA GLU A 278 11.15 20.07 0.44
C GLU A 278 12.29 19.19 -0.07
N THR A 279 13.50 19.74 -0.24
CA THR A 279 14.70 18.98 -0.62
C THR A 279 15.01 17.89 0.41
N TRP A 280 14.88 18.18 1.71
CA TRP A 280 15.03 17.18 2.76
C TRP A 280 14.00 16.06 2.61
N ASN A 281 12.71 16.40 2.51
CA ASN A 281 11.64 15.40 2.46
C ASN A 281 11.81 14.45 1.27
N PHE A 282 12.15 14.96 0.08
CA PHE A 282 12.42 14.13 -1.09
C PHE A 282 13.69 13.29 -0.93
N CYS A 283 14.79 13.85 -0.42
CA CYS A 283 16.00 13.06 -0.14
C CYS A 283 15.72 11.95 0.88
N TYR A 284 14.97 12.24 1.94
CA TYR A 284 14.57 11.27 2.95
C TYR A 284 13.72 10.15 2.35
N GLN A 285 12.69 10.48 1.56
CA GLN A 285 11.86 9.48 0.87
C GLN A 285 12.66 8.62 -0.12
N LEU A 286 13.55 9.23 -0.91
CA LEU A 286 14.42 8.51 -1.84
C LEU A 286 15.37 7.56 -1.10
N GLY A 287 15.90 7.97 0.05
CA GLY A 287 16.68 7.10 0.93
C GLY A 287 15.89 5.89 1.39
N MET A 288 14.63 6.08 1.82
CA MET A 288 13.75 4.97 2.19
C MET A 288 13.46 4.04 1.01
N ILE A 289 13.13 4.58 -0.16
CA ILE A 289 12.87 3.77 -1.37
C ILE A 289 14.11 2.95 -1.75
N LYS A 290 15.30 3.51 -1.58
CA LYS A 290 16.57 2.81 -1.85
C LYS A 290 16.83 1.65 -0.90
N ILE A 291 16.44 1.76 0.39
CA ILE A 291 16.44 0.61 1.31
C ILE A 291 15.55 -0.52 0.78
N GLU A 292 14.33 -0.19 0.36
CA GLU A 292 13.37 -1.20 -0.15
C GLU A 292 13.85 -1.88 -1.44
N LEU A 293 14.63 -1.16 -2.26
CA LEU A 293 15.30 -1.70 -3.46
C LEU A 293 16.56 -2.51 -3.14
N GLY A 294 16.99 -2.58 -1.88
CA GLY A 294 18.26 -3.21 -1.46
C GLY A 294 19.52 -2.42 -1.84
N ASP A 295 19.39 -1.19 -2.36
CA ASP A 295 20.51 -0.31 -2.71
C ASP A 295 20.93 0.53 -1.50
N TYR A 296 21.65 -0.10 -0.57
CA TYR A 296 22.12 0.53 0.65
C TYR A 296 23.09 1.69 0.41
N THR A 297 23.89 1.64 -0.67
CA THR A 297 24.83 2.71 -1.00
C THR A 297 24.11 3.97 -1.49
N GLY A 298 23.10 3.79 -2.35
CA GLY A 298 22.18 4.85 -2.75
C GLY A 298 21.42 5.42 -1.55
N ALA A 299 20.93 4.56 -0.65
CA ALA A 299 20.23 4.99 0.57
C ALA A 299 21.11 5.89 1.44
N ILE A 300 22.37 5.50 1.69
CA ILE A 300 23.35 6.31 2.44
C ILE A 300 23.50 7.69 1.80
N SER A 301 23.71 7.75 0.47
CA SER A 301 23.90 9.01 -0.24
C SER A 301 22.71 9.96 -0.06
N TYR A 302 21.48 9.46 -0.16
CA TYR A 302 20.28 10.28 -0.01
C TYR A 302 20.03 10.72 1.44
N PHE A 303 20.24 9.85 2.43
CA PHE A 303 20.12 10.27 3.82
C PHE A 303 21.20 11.27 4.22
N GLN A 304 22.43 11.14 3.72
CA GLN A 304 23.48 12.15 3.91
C GLN A 304 23.09 13.50 3.32
N LYS A 305 22.58 13.54 2.08
CA LYS A 305 22.04 14.77 1.47
C LYS A 305 20.92 15.38 2.31
N SER A 306 20.05 14.56 2.89
CA SER A 306 19.01 15.05 3.80
C SER A 306 19.63 15.69 5.07
N ILE A 307 20.67 15.10 5.65
CA ILE A 307 21.35 15.66 6.83
C ILE A 307 22.06 16.98 6.48
N GLU A 308 22.74 17.05 5.34
CA GLU A 308 23.45 18.25 4.87
C GLU A 308 22.53 19.48 4.80
N VAL A 309 21.25 19.30 4.48
CA VAL A 309 20.24 20.37 4.46
C VAL A 309 20.11 21.01 5.85
N TYR A 310 19.99 20.19 6.89
CA TYR A 310 19.83 20.64 8.27
C TYR A 310 21.13 21.23 8.83
N GLU A 311 22.27 20.63 8.49
CA GLU A 311 23.59 21.11 8.88
C GLU A 311 23.88 22.51 8.30
N LYS A 312 23.58 22.74 7.01
CA LYS A 312 23.73 24.06 6.37
C LYS A 312 22.94 25.16 7.07
N LYS A 313 21.77 24.84 7.63
CA LYS A 313 20.93 25.79 8.36
C LYS A 313 21.26 25.89 9.85
N SER A 314 22.21 25.11 10.35
CA SER A 314 22.51 25.00 11.78
C SER A 314 21.28 24.62 12.62
N ILE A 315 20.33 23.88 12.05
CA ILE A 315 19.14 23.39 12.75
C ILE A 315 19.47 22.01 13.33
N MET A 316 19.94 21.99 14.58
CA MET A 316 20.45 20.77 15.23
C MET A 316 19.43 20.05 16.12
N ASN A 317 18.25 20.63 16.33
CA ASN A 317 17.21 20.13 17.22
C ASN A 317 15.88 19.94 16.47
N ASP A 318 15.88 19.11 15.43
CA ASP A 318 14.71 18.88 14.58
C ASP A 318 14.37 17.37 14.50
N PRO A 319 13.09 16.97 14.64
CA PRO A 319 12.66 15.58 14.51
C PRO A 319 13.06 14.92 13.19
N HIS A 320 13.06 15.67 12.08
CA HIS A 320 13.41 15.19 10.75
C HIS A 320 14.90 14.85 10.66
N LEU A 321 15.77 15.66 11.28
CA LEU A 321 17.19 15.35 11.40
C LEU A 321 17.41 14.04 12.18
N ALA A 322 16.70 13.87 13.30
CA ALA A 322 16.76 12.63 14.08
C ALA A 322 16.28 11.40 13.27
N ALA A 323 15.26 11.56 12.43
CA ALA A 323 14.78 10.51 11.54
C ALA A 323 15.84 10.12 10.50
N SER A 324 16.51 11.08 9.86
CA SER A 324 17.61 10.82 8.92
C SER A 324 18.78 10.08 9.58
N TYR A 325 19.21 10.49 10.78
CA TYR A 325 20.23 9.76 11.54
C TYR A 325 19.80 8.33 11.87
N THR A 326 18.55 8.15 12.30
CA THR A 326 18.00 6.81 12.61
C THR A 326 18.02 5.90 11.38
N ASN A 327 17.66 6.42 10.20
CA ASN A 327 17.66 5.60 8.98
C ASN A 327 19.08 5.31 8.46
N LEU A 328 20.04 6.23 8.61
CA LEU A 328 21.45 5.88 8.38
C LEU A 328 21.92 4.77 9.33
N GLY A 329 21.55 4.85 10.61
CA GLY A 329 21.82 3.79 11.58
C GLY A 329 21.27 2.44 11.13
N LEU A 330 20.04 2.41 10.62
CA LEU A 330 19.41 1.21 10.05
C LEU A 330 20.17 0.67 8.85
N VAL A 331 20.56 1.53 7.90
CA VAL A 331 21.30 1.09 6.71
C VAL A 331 22.65 0.48 7.10
N TYR A 332 23.41 1.12 8.00
CA TYR A 332 24.68 0.56 8.46
C TYR A 332 24.49 -0.74 9.27
N ALA A 333 23.41 -0.86 10.05
CA ALA A 333 23.10 -2.11 10.75
C ALA A 333 22.83 -3.25 9.76
N ASN A 334 22.08 -2.99 8.69
CA ASN A 334 21.81 -3.98 7.64
C ASN A 334 23.07 -4.37 6.84
N LEU A 335 24.04 -3.46 6.73
CA LEU A 335 25.36 -3.75 6.14
C LEU A 335 26.32 -4.49 7.09
N GLY A 336 25.92 -4.72 8.35
CA GLY A 336 26.78 -5.32 9.37
C GLY A 336 27.83 -4.37 9.95
N GLU A 337 27.79 -3.08 9.60
CA GLU A 337 28.69 -2.04 10.11
C GLU A 337 28.19 -1.48 11.45
N TYR A 338 28.08 -2.36 12.45
CA TYR A 338 27.40 -2.09 13.72
C TYR A 338 27.95 -0.89 14.50
N SER A 339 29.26 -0.65 14.49
CA SER A 339 29.86 0.52 15.16
C SER A 339 29.39 1.84 14.54
N LYS A 340 29.26 1.90 13.21
CA LYS A 340 28.69 3.08 12.54
C LYS A 340 27.20 3.21 12.84
N ALA A 341 26.48 2.08 12.82
CA ALA A 341 25.06 2.06 13.14
C ALA A 341 24.76 2.64 14.53
N ILE A 342 25.51 2.22 15.56
CA ILE A 342 25.40 2.75 16.93
C ILE A 342 25.64 4.26 16.93
N SER A 343 26.73 4.74 16.33
CA SER A 343 27.03 6.17 16.28
C SER A 343 25.90 7.01 15.66
N TRP A 344 25.31 6.55 14.56
CA TRP A 344 24.17 7.23 13.93
C TRP A 344 22.89 7.15 14.78
N TYR A 345 22.60 6.01 15.40
CA TYR A 345 21.47 5.90 16.31
C TYR A 345 21.63 6.77 17.55
N GLU A 346 22.83 6.87 18.12
CA GLU A 346 23.12 7.75 19.25
C GLU A 346 22.97 9.24 18.88
N ASN A 347 23.38 9.63 17.68
CA ASN A 347 23.12 10.99 17.16
C ASN A 347 21.61 11.28 17.08
N GLY A 348 20.82 10.35 16.53
CA GLY A 348 19.36 10.49 16.48
C GLY A 348 18.70 10.54 17.86
N LEU A 349 19.15 9.68 18.77
CA LEU A 349 18.71 9.65 20.17
C LEU A 349 19.02 10.97 20.89
N ALA A 350 20.23 11.52 20.72
CA ALA A 350 20.65 12.76 21.34
C ALA A 350 19.79 13.96 20.89
N VAL A 351 19.38 14.00 19.62
CA VAL A 351 18.43 15.02 19.13
C VAL A 351 17.05 14.82 19.78
N ARG A 352 16.53 13.59 19.78
CA ARG A 352 15.23 13.27 20.40
C ARG A 352 15.18 13.61 21.89
N GLN A 353 16.23 13.31 22.64
CA GLN A 353 16.31 13.63 24.09
C GLN A 353 16.24 15.14 24.38
N LYS A 354 16.65 15.99 23.44
CA LYS A 354 16.56 17.46 23.60
C LYS A 354 15.17 18.01 23.32
N ILE A 355 14.42 17.39 22.41
CA ILE A 355 13.16 17.94 21.89
C ILE A 355 11.91 17.21 22.40
N LEU A 356 12.06 16.00 22.93
CA LEU A 356 10.94 15.17 23.39
C LEU A 356 10.93 15.03 24.92
N PRO A 357 9.76 14.84 25.54
CA PRO A 357 9.67 14.52 26.95
C PRO A 357 10.31 13.15 27.24
N PRO A 358 10.80 12.89 28.47
CA PRO A 358 11.56 11.68 28.81
C PRO A 358 10.85 10.34 28.54
N ASN A 359 9.52 10.31 28.59
CA ASN A 359 8.71 9.11 28.35
C ASN A 359 8.10 9.07 26.93
N HIS A 360 8.66 9.77 25.95
CA HIS A 360 8.13 9.73 24.58
C HIS A 360 8.41 8.39 23.88
N ALA A 361 7.45 7.89 23.09
CA ALA A 361 7.56 6.61 22.37
C ALA A 361 8.81 6.52 21.47
N ASP A 362 9.13 7.57 20.70
CA ASP A 362 10.34 7.65 19.87
C ASP A 362 11.66 7.44 20.63
N LEU A 363 11.72 7.76 21.93
CA LEU A 363 12.89 7.46 22.75
C LEU A 363 12.99 5.95 23.01
N ALA A 364 11.87 5.28 23.29
CA ALA A 364 11.82 3.84 23.42
C ALA A 364 12.28 3.14 22.13
N ASP A 365 11.81 3.60 20.97
CA ASP A 365 12.22 3.05 19.67
C ASP A 365 13.72 3.23 19.40
N SER A 366 14.26 4.39 19.77
CA SER A 366 15.69 4.68 19.65
C SER A 366 16.53 3.74 20.53
N TYR A 367 16.12 3.55 21.78
CA TYR A 367 16.79 2.62 22.70
C TYR A 367 16.68 1.17 22.21
N SER A 368 15.51 0.74 21.72
CA SER A 368 15.31 -0.61 21.17
C SER A 368 16.27 -0.88 20.01
N LYS A 369 16.38 0.07 19.05
CA LYS A 369 17.28 -0.05 17.89
C LYS A 369 18.75 -0.17 18.29
N ILE A 370 19.20 0.64 19.26
CA ILE A 370 20.56 0.55 19.79
C ILE A 370 20.77 -0.80 20.51
N GLY A 371 19.79 -1.23 21.30
CA GLY A 371 19.81 -2.53 21.98
C GLY A 371 19.97 -3.70 21.02
N SER A 372 19.23 -3.70 19.91
CA SER A 372 19.33 -4.72 18.86
C SER A 372 20.71 -4.76 18.22
N VAL A 373 21.34 -3.61 17.96
CA VAL A 373 22.70 -3.58 17.41
C VAL A 373 23.73 -4.10 18.42
N TYR A 374 23.61 -3.77 19.70
CA TYR A 374 24.46 -4.35 20.74
C TYR A 374 24.25 -5.86 20.89
N CYS A 375 23.02 -6.35 20.69
CA CYS A 375 22.75 -7.78 20.67
C CYS A 375 23.48 -8.47 19.51
N ASN A 376 23.53 -7.86 18.33
CA ASN A 376 24.27 -8.37 17.17
C ASN A 376 25.79 -8.32 17.34
N LEU A 377 26.29 -7.41 18.19
CA LEU A 377 27.69 -7.36 18.61
C LEU A 377 28.02 -8.32 19.76
N GLU A 378 27.04 -9.11 20.22
CA GLU A 378 27.15 -10.00 21.39
C GLU A 378 27.47 -9.26 22.70
N GLU A 379 27.28 -7.92 22.74
CA GLU A 379 27.42 -7.08 23.93
C GLU A 379 26.12 -7.08 24.75
N TYR A 380 25.72 -8.27 25.21
CA TYR A 380 24.40 -8.53 25.76
C TYR A 380 24.03 -7.71 27.00
N GLU A 381 25.00 -7.33 27.84
CA GLU A 381 24.74 -6.47 29.00
C GLU A 381 24.29 -5.06 28.59
N LYS A 382 24.92 -4.49 27.55
CA LYS A 382 24.50 -3.21 27.00
C LYS A 382 23.16 -3.35 26.29
N ALA A 383 22.98 -4.40 25.48
CA ALA A 383 21.71 -4.68 24.82
C ALA A 383 20.54 -4.72 25.81
N LEU A 384 20.70 -5.47 26.92
CA LEU A 384 19.69 -5.59 27.96
C LEU A 384 19.38 -4.23 28.60
N SER A 385 20.40 -3.43 28.95
CA SER A 385 20.22 -2.08 29.51
C SER A 385 19.41 -1.16 28.59
N PHE A 386 19.65 -1.24 27.28
CA PHE A 386 18.90 -0.45 26.29
C PHE A 386 17.46 -0.95 26.11
N HIS A 387 17.24 -2.26 26.01
CA HIS A 387 15.89 -2.82 25.90
C HIS A 387 15.06 -2.62 27.18
N ASP A 388 15.67 -2.69 28.37
CA ASP A 388 15.00 -2.39 29.63
C ASP A 388 14.50 -0.94 29.68
N LYS A 389 15.32 0.03 29.26
CA LYS A 389 14.90 1.44 29.15
C LYS A 389 13.76 1.63 28.16
N ALA A 390 13.81 0.96 27.00
CA ALA A 390 12.73 1.01 26.02
C ALA A 390 11.42 0.43 26.59
N CYS A 391 11.52 -0.70 27.30
CA CYS A 391 10.40 -1.36 27.93
C CYS A 391 9.79 -0.52 29.06
N GLU A 392 10.61 0.12 29.89
CA GLU A 392 10.16 1.02 30.96
C GLU A 392 9.33 2.19 30.41
N ILE A 393 9.82 2.86 29.37
CA ILE A 393 9.08 3.97 28.72
C ILE A 393 7.74 3.47 28.18
N ARG A 394 7.74 2.34 27.46
CA ARG A 394 6.53 1.74 26.88
C ARG A 394 5.52 1.32 27.95
N LEU A 395 5.97 0.75 29.06
CA LEU A 395 5.11 0.40 30.21
C LEU A 395 4.46 1.63 30.85
N ASN A 396 5.14 2.79 30.83
CA ASN A 396 4.62 4.03 31.40
C ASN A 396 3.56 4.70 30.54
N ILE A 397 3.59 4.53 29.20
CA ILE A 397 2.73 5.27 28.27
C ILE A 397 1.69 4.43 27.55
N LEU A 398 1.84 3.10 27.52
CA LEU A 398 0.98 2.22 26.74
C LEU A 398 0.02 1.40 27.62
N PRO A 399 -1.17 1.06 27.11
CA PRO A 399 -2.06 0.11 27.77
C PRO A 399 -1.42 -1.28 27.85
N ARG A 400 -1.82 -2.07 28.85
CA ARG A 400 -1.22 -3.37 29.21
C ARG A 400 -1.06 -4.36 28.05
N ASN A 401 -1.96 -4.34 27.07
CA ASN A 401 -1.97 -5.27 25.93
C ASN A 401 -1.52 -4.59 24.62
N HIS A 402 -0.80 -3.47 24.68
CA HIS A 402 -0.31 -2.81 23.46
C HIS A 402 0.74 -3.68 22.73
N PRO A 403 0.69 -3.81 21.38
CA PRO A 403 1.65 -4.61 20.62
C PRO A 403 3.13 -4.28 20.89
N ASP A 404 3.49 -3.01 21.09
CA ASP A 404 4.88 -2.61 21.36
C ASP A 404 5.45 -3.16 22.68
N LEU A 405 4.58 -3.49 23.64
CA LEU A 405 5.00 -4.21 24.86
C LEU A 405 5.40 -5.65 24.53
N ALA A 406 4.70 -6.30 23.60
CA ALA A 406 5.07 -7.63 23.14
C ALA A 406 6.43 -7.61 22.43
N ILE A 407 6.72 -6.58 21.63
CA ILE A 407 8.04 -6.38 21.00
C ILE A 407 9.11 -6.25 22.09
N SER A 408 8.90 -5.36 23.07
CA SER A 408 9.86 -5.11 24.14
C SER A 408 10.17 -6.36 24.97
N PHE A 409 9.14 -7.13 25.34
CA PHE A 409 9.34 -8.39 26.04
C PHE A 409 10.06 -9.42 25.18
N SER A 410 9.78 -9.46 23.87
CA SER A 410 10.47 -10.36 22.96
C SER A 410 11.95 -10.03 22.84
N ASP A 411 12.31 -8.76 22.69
CA ASP A 411 13.70 -8.30 22.61
C ASP A 411 14.49 -8.68 23.86
N ILE A 412 13.92 -8.44 25.05
CA ILE A 412 14.52 -8.83 26.34
C ILE A 412 14.65 -10.36 26.42
N GLY A 413 13.62 -11.11 25.99
CA GLY A 413 13.62 -12.56 25.96
C GLY A 413 14.77 -13.14 25.13
N VAL A 414 15.00 -12.58 23.94
CA VAL A 414 16.10 -12.98 23.04
C VAL A 414 17.47 -12.73 23.71
N VAL A 415 17.68 -11.53 24.28
CA VAL A 415 18.96 -11.23 24.96
C VAL A 415 19.19 -12.17 26.14
N LEU A 416 18.14 -12.44 26.95
CA LEU A 416 18.22 -13.37 28.09
C LEU A 416 18.53 -14.80 27.66
N ASN A 417 18.02 -15.24 26.51
CA ASN A 417 18.35 -16.55 25.94
C ASN A 417 19.83 -16.63 25.57
N ASN A 418 20.37 -15.60 24.91
CA ASN A 418 21.76 -15.56 24.48
C ASN A 418 22.76 -15.57 25.65
N VAL A 419 22.40 -14.97 26.80
CA VAL A 419 23.21 -15.03 28.03
C VAL A 419 22.94 -16.27 28.90
N GLY A 420 22.16 -17.24 28.41
CA GLY A 420 21.87 -18.50 29.11
C GLY A 420 20.87 -18.41 30.26
N LYS A 421 20.14 -17.28 30.41
CA LYS A 421 19.10 -17.09 31.44
C LYS A 421 17.74 -17.63 30.96
N TYR A 422 17.71 -18.90 30.54
CA TYR A 422 16.58 -19.51 29.82
C TYR A 422 15.22 -19.41 30.53
N SER A 423 15.16 -19.63 31.84
CA SER A 423 13.89 -19.54 32.58
C SER A 423 13.29 -18.13 32.57
N LYS A 424 14.14 -17.09 32.63
CA LYS A 424 13.66 -15.70 32.50
C LYS A 424 13.31 -15.37 31.05
N ALA A 425 14.10 -15.86 30.09
CA ALA A 425 13.80 -15.70 28.67
C ALA A 425 12.40 -16.25 28.32
N LEU A 426 12.06 -17.45 28.79
CA LEU A 426 10.72 -18.04 28.61
C LEU A 426 9.62 -17.15 29.21
N GLN A 427 9.78 -16.66 30.44
CA GLN A 427 8.78 -15.78 31.06
C GLN A 427 8.51 -14.51 30.23
N PHE A 428 9.55 -13.90 29.67
CA PHE A 428 9.39 -12.73 28.80
C PHE A 428 8.75 -13.10 27.47
N GLN A 429 9.12 -14.23 26.88
CA GLN A 429 8.53 -14.67 25.61
C GLN A 429 7.07 -15.11 25.74
N GLU A 430 6.70 -15.70 26.87
CA GLU A 430 5.31 -16.04 27.20
C GLU A 430 4.46 -14.78 27.38
N LYS A 431 4.97 -13.73 28.03
CA LYS A 431 4.28 -12.42 28.12
C LYS A 431 4.08 -11.79 26.74
N SER A 432 5.11 -11.86 25.88
CA SER A 432 5.00 -11.38 24.49
C SER A 432 3.92 -12.13 23.72
N LEU A 433 3.92 -13.46 23.81
CA LEU A 433 2.94 -14.33 23.17
C LEU A 433 1.52 -14.13 23.72
N GLU A 434 1.34 -13.89 25.03
CA GLU A 434 0.04 -13.59 25.64
C GLU A 434 -0.58 -12.34 25.01
N ILE A 435 0.19 -11.25 24.91
CA ILE A 435 -0.28 -10.01 24.28
C ILE A 435 -0.62 -10.26 22.80
N ARG A 436 0.26 -10.93 22.06
CA ARG A 436 0.05 -11.24 20.64
C ARG A 436 -1.21 -12.08 20.41
N ASN A 437 -1.51 -13.07 21.26
CA ASN A 437 -2.74 -13.85 21.16
C ASN A 437 -4.01 -13.04 21.42
N ILE A 438 -3.93 -11.93 22.18
CA ILE A 438 -5.07 -11.04 22.43
C ILE A 438 -5.32 -10.10 21.25
N VAL A 439 -4.25 -9.58 20.64
CA VAL A 439 -4.36 -8.46 19.66
C VAL A 439 -4.27 -8.89 18.21
N LEU A 440 -3.77 -10.09 17.92
CA LEU A 440 -3.57 -10.58 16.56
C LEU A 440 -4.58 -11.67 16.19
N LEU A 441 -4.82 -11.81 14.89
CA LEU A 441 -5.56 -12.95 14.36
C LEU A 441 -4.79 -14.26 14.60
N PRO A 442 -5.46 -15.41 14.79
CA PRO A 442 -4.81 -16.68 15.11
C PRO A 442 -3.74 -17.16 14.10
N ASN A 443 -3.83 -16.71 12.85
CA ASN A 443 -2.89 -17.03 11.79
C ASN A 443 -1.82 -15.95 11.57
N HIS A 444 -1.72 -14.90 12.39
CA HIS A 444 -0.75 -13.83 12.17
C HIS A 444 0.70 -14.34 12.27
N LEU A 445 1.59 -13.89 11.35
CA LEU A 445 2.98 -14.38 11.28
C LEU A 445 3.80 -14.10 12.56
N ASP A 446 3.58 -12.98 13.24
CA ASP A 446 4.20 -12.71 14.56
C ASP A 446 3.93 -13.78 15.63
N LEU A 447 2.82 -14.52 15.53
CA LEU A 447 2.57 -15.66 16.42
C LEU A 447 3.53 -16.81 16.09
N ALA A 448 3.79 -17.06 14.81
CA ALA A 448 4.77 -18.06 14.38
C ALA A 448 6.18 -17.71 14.89
N ASP A 449 6.59 -16.45 14.76
CA ASP A 449 7.91 -15.99 15.26
C ASP A 449 8.01 -16.09 16.79
N SER A 450 6.90 -15.87 17.50
CA SER A 450 6.84 -16.06 18.96
C SER A 450 7.07 -17.51 19.34
N TYR A 451 6.44 -18.45 18.62
CA TYR A 451 6.62 -19.88 18.86
C TYR A 451 8.05 -20.33 18.54
N ASP A 452 8.65 -19.83 17.47
CA ASP A 452 10.04 -20.14 17.14
C ASP A 452 11.02 -19.66 18.21
N ASN A 453 10.83 -18.45 18.75
CA ASN A 453 11.65 -17.95 19.85
C ASN A 453 11.54 -18.81 21.11
N ILE A 454 10.32 -19.27 21.47
CA ILE A 454 10.12 -20.19 22.58
C ILE A 454 10.77 -21.55 22.30
N ALA A 455 10.63 -22.06 21.07
CA ALA A 455 11.25 -23.31 20.65
C ALA A 455 12.77 -23.24 20.74
N LEU A 456 13.38 -22.14 20.31
CA LEU A 456 14.82 -21.92 20.40
C LEU A 456 15.30 -21.96 21.85
N ILE A 457 14.57 -21.36 22.78
CA ILE A 457 14.91 -21.41 24.20
C ILE A 457 14.84 -22.85 24.72
N TYR A 458 13.76 -23.60 24.43
CA TYR A 458 13.65 -25.01 24.83
C TYR A 458 14.75 -25.88 24.21
N ASN A 459 15.14 -25.62 22.95
CA ASN A 459 16.24 -26.30 22.29
C ASN A 459 17.57 -26.04 23.01
N ASN A 460 17.86 -24.79 23.37
CA ASN A 460 19.06 -24.42 24.13
C ASN A 460 19.09 -25.06 25.53
N MET A 461 17.93 -25.30 26.14
CA MET A 461 17.81 -26.04 27.40
C MET A 461 17.93 -27.58 27.24
N GLY A 462 17.97 -28.10 26.01
CA GLY A 462 17.98 -29.53 25.72
C GLY A 462 16.60 -30.20 25.76
N TYR A 463 15.51 -29.43 25.87
CA TYR A 463 14.13 -29.95 25.88
C TYR A 463 13.59 -30.07 24.45
N TYR A 464 14.19 -30.93 23.63
CA TYR A 464 13.93 -30.99 22.20
C TYR A 464 12.48 -31.33 21.83
N SER A 465 11.80 -32.22 22.57
CA SER A 465 10.38 -32.52 22.30
C SER A 465 9.46 -31.32 22.52
N LYS A 466 9.77 -30.45 23.49
CA LYS A 466 9.01 -29.20 23.68
C LYS A 466 9.30 -28.21 22.57
N ALA A 467 10.57 -28.05 22.20
CA ALA A 467 10.95 -27.21 21.07
C ALA A 467 10.24 -27.62 19.77
N LEU A 468 10.10 -28.93 19.53
CA LEU A 468 9.46 -29.48 18.35
C LEU A 468 7.98 -29.07 18.27
N SER A 469 7.25 -29.24 19.38
CA SER A 469 5.84 -28.86 19.45
C SER A 469 5.61 -27.36 19.17
N PHE A 470 6.55 -26.50 19.56
CA PHE A 470 6.45 -25.06 19.27
C PHE A 470 6.79 -24.73 17.82
N LEU A 471 7.83 -25.33 17.23
CA LEU A 471 8.15 -25.16 15.80
C LEU A 471 7.00 -25.63 14.89
N GLU A 472 6.33 -26.73 15.25
CA GLU A 472 5.17 -27.24 14.49
C GLU A 472 4.02 -26.23 14.45
N LYS A 473 3.75 -25.54 15.56
CA LYS A 473 2.73 -24.46 15.60
C LYS A 473 3.12 -23.28 14.71
N GLY A 474 4.40 -22.88 14.71
CA GLY A 474 4.89 -21.81 13.84
C GLY A 474 4.80 -22.18 12.37
N LEU A 475 5.16 -23.42 12.02
CA LEU A 475 5.04 -23.94 10.66
C LEU A 475 3.59 -23.98 10.18
N GLU A 476 2.65 -24.45 11.01
CA GLU A 476 1.22 -24.51 10.66
C GLU A 476 0.69 -23.14 10.24
N ILE A 477 1.02 -22.09 11.02
CA ILE A 477 0.65 -20.71 10.70
C ILE A 477 1.24 -20.27 9.35
N ARG A 478 2.54 -20.52 9.13
CA ARG A 478 3.20 -20.13 7.87
C ARG A 478 2.60 -20.86 6.66
N GLN A 479 2.24 -22.14 6.79
CA GLN A 479 1.61 -22.92 5.73
C GLN A 479 0.21 -22.40 5.34
N GLN A 480 -0.53 -21.79 6.27
CA GLN A 480 -1.85 -21.22 5.99
C GLN A 480 -1.78 -19.90 5.21
N ILE A 481 -0.71 -19.13 5.38
CA ILE A 481 -0.59 -17.78 4.80
C ILE A 481 0.34 -17.73 3.58
N GLN A 482 1.45 -18.44 3.63
CA GLN A 482 2.52 -18.29 2.66
C GLN A 482 2.33 -19.25 1.48
N LEU A 483 2.76 -18.82 0.29
CA LEU A 483 2.85 -19.71 -0.86
C LEU A 483 3.81 -20.86 -0.56
N SER A 484 3.55 -22.03 -1.15
CA SER A 484 4.31 -23.26 -0.86
C SER A 484 5.82 -23.17 -1.17
N ASN A 485 6.24 -22.18 -1.95
CA ASN A 485 7.64 -21.92 -2.31
C ASN A 485 8.28 -20.76 -1.52
N HIS A 486 7.63 -20.26 -0.47
CA HIS A 486 8.13 -19.14 0.31
C HIS A 486 9.40 -19.52 1.11
N PRO A 487 10.47 -18.71 1.10
CA PRO A 487 11.73 -19.03 1.79
C PRO A 487 11.58 -19.37 3.28
N ASN A 488 10.73 -18.66 4.03
CA ASN A 488 10.53 -18.93 5.46
C ASN A 488 9.98 -20.34 5.76
N LEU A 489 9.28 -20.98 4.80
CA LEU A 489 8.88 -22.38 4.95
C LEU A 489 10.10 -23.30 4.90
N ALA A 490 11.08 -23.02 4.03
CA ALA A 490 12.33 -23.76 3.97
C ALA A 490 13.11 -23.64 5.29
N ASP A 491 13.21 -22.44 5.88
CA ASP A 491 13.84 -22.24 7.19
C ASP A 491 13.12 -23.03 8.29
N SER A 492 11.78 -23.02 8.28
CA SER A 492 10.97 -23.78 9.23
C SER A 492 11.25 -25.29 9.13
N TYR A 493 11.30 -25.84 7.91
CA TYR A 493 11.64 -27.25 7.69
C TYR A 493 13.08 -27.59 8.08
N ASN A 494 14.04 -26.68 7.83
CA ASN A 494 15.43 -26.86 8.24
C ASN A 494 15.55 -26.93 9.77
N ASN A 495 14.86 -26.04 10.49
CA ASN A 495 14.83 -26.02 11.96
C ASN A 495 14.23 -27.31 12.53
N LEU A 496 13.13 -27.80 11.94
CA LEU A 496 12.53 -29.08 12.31
C LEU A 496 13.50 -30.25 12.05
N GLY A 497 14.13 -30.29 10.86
CA GLY A 497 15.09 -31.33 10.50
C GLY A 497 16.28 -31.38 11.45
N ALA A 498 16.84 -30.22 11.82
CA ALA A 498 17.91 -30.11 12.81
C ALA A 498 17.48 -30.68 14.17
N LEU A 499 16.26 -30.40 14.60
CA LEU A 499 15.73 -30.86 15.88
C LEU A 499 15.46 -32.37 15.90
N TYR A 500 14.93 -32.94 14.81
CA TYR A 500 14.75 -34.39 14.68
C TYR A 500 16.09 -35.15 14.79
N ILE A 501 17.17 -34.61 14.23
CA ILE A 501 18.52 -35.18 14.38
C ILE A 501 18.95 -35.19 15.86
N LEU A 502 18.66 -34.12 16.61
CA LEU A 502 19.01 -34.03 18.04
C LEU A 502 18.19 -35.00 18.89
N ILE A 503 16.88 -35.14 18.62
CA ILE A 503 16.00 -36.08 19.32
C ILE A 503 16.48 -37.53 19.10
N ASN A 504 16.81 -37.89 17.85
CA ASN A 504 17.29 -39.23 17.51
C ASN A 504 18.68 -39.55 18.10
N LYS A 505 19.46 -38.55 18.52
CA LYS A 505 20.73 -38.76 19.22
C LYS A 505 20.57 -38.96 20.73
N GLN A 506 19.41 -38.63 21.30
CA GLN A 506 19.12 -38.81 22.73
C GLN A 506 18.39 -40.12 23.06
N MET A 507 17.77 -40.76 22.05
CA MET A 507 17.23 -42.12 22.13
C MET A 507 18.32 -43.14 21.88
#